data_AF-A0F011-F1
#
_entry.id   AF-A0F011-F1
#
_cell.length_a   1.000
_cell.length_b   1.000
_cell.length_c   1.000
_cell.angle_alpha   90.00
_cell.angle_beta   90.00
_cell.angle_gamma   90.00
#
_symmetry.space_group_name_H-M   'P 1'
#
loop_
_entity.id
_entity.type
_entity.pdbx_description
1 polymer ?
#
loop_
_entity_poly.entity_id
_entity_poly.type
_entity_poly.pdbx_seq_one_letter_code
_entity_poly.pdbx_strand_id
1 'polypeptide(L)'
;MPASLIRGRLTASLRTSAARNTISSASKVLGGSSGLFGGHASQLQLQQQQQQRNLSLHEYMSIGLLKEAGISVPVGLVASSSEEAYAVAKQIGSKDLVVKAQVLAGGRGKGTFEGGLKGGVKIVYSPEEARDISSQMIGRKLYTKQTGEAGRICNQVFICERRYPRREYYFAITMERSFQGPVLIGSS
;
A
#
# COMPACT_ATOMS: atom_id res chain seq x y z
N MET A 1 -9.91 -41.87 15.36
CA MET A 1 -10.52 -42.65 14.26
C MET A 1 -11.88 -42.03 13.95
N PRO A 2 -12.23 -41.64 12.70
CA PRO A 2 -11.45 -41.69 11.46
C PRO A 2 -11.06 -40.29 10.93
N ALA A 3 -9.91 -40.28 10.25
CA ALA A 3 -9.42 -39.19 9.43
C ALA A 3 -10.01 -39.31 8.01
N SER A 4 -10.37 -38.18 7.41
CA SER A 4 -10.82 -38.10 6.01
C SER A 4 -9.87 -37.17 5.25
N LEU A 5 -8.85 -37.77 4.63
CA LEU A 5 -8.03 -37.14 3.59
C LEU A 5 -8.84 -37.03 2.30
N ILE A 6 -9.15 -35.81 1.84
CA ILE A 6 -9.61 -35.57 0.48
C ILE A 6 -8.41 -35.08 -0.34
N ARG A 7 -7.89 -35.98 -1.17
CA ARG A 7 -6.75 -35.80 -2.07
C ARG A 7 -7.29 -35.50 -3.47
N GLY A 8 -7.42 -34.21 -3.81
CA GLY A 8 -7.85 -33.77 -5.15
C GLY A 8 -6.70 -33.85 -6.15
N ARG A 9 -6.80 -34.77 -7.13
CA ARG A 9 -5.87 -34.91 -8.26
C ARG A 9 -5.99 -33.70 -9.21
N LEU A 10 -4.83 -33.08 -9.49
CA LEU A 10 -4.63 -32.20 -10.65
C LEU A 10 -4.64 -33.05 -11.92
N THR A 11 -5.55 -32.76 -12.86
CA THR A 11 -5.48 -33.25 -14.24
C THR A 11 -5.20 -32.07 -15.16
N ALA A 12 -3.96 -31.99 -15.65
CA ALA A 12 -3.57 -31.08 -16.70
C ALA A 12 -4.09 -31.61 -18.04
N SER A 13 -5.03 -30.90 -18.67
CA SER A 13 -5.47 -31.16 -20.04
C SER A 13 -4.65 -30.29 -21.00
N LEU A 14 -3.68 -30.90 -21.67
CA LEU A 14 -3.03 -30.33 -22.85
C LEU A 14 -4.05 -30.21 -23.98
N ARG A 15 -4.37 -28.98 -24.40
CA ARG A 15 -4.99 -28.71 -25.70
C ARG A 15 -3.94 -28.10 -26.63
N THR A 16 -3.45 -28.92 -27.53
CA THR A 16 -2.77 -28.55 -28.75
C THR A 16 -3.75 -27.85 -29.69
N SER A 17 -3.45 -26.62 -30.11
CA SER A 17 -3.89 -26.14 -31.42
C SER A 17 -2.83 -25.21 -31.97
N ALA A 18 -2.29 -25.62 -33.11
CA ALA A 18 -1.28 -24.92 -33.88
C ALA A 18 -1.86 -23.66 -34.51
N ALA A 19 -1.11 -22.56 -34.44
CA ALA A 19 -1.07 -21.55 -35.48
C ALA A 19 0.29 -20.86 -35.41
N ARG A 20 1.21 -21.36 -36.22
CA ARG A 20 2.50 -20.70 -36.51
C ARG A 20 2.19 -19.40 -37.25
N ASN A 21 2.76 -18.29 -36.81
CA ASN A 21 3.13 -17.22 -37.73
C ASN A 21 4.57 -16.81 -37.39
N THR A 22 5.48 -17.45 -38.10
CA THR A 22 6.86 -17.03 -38.29
C THR A 22 6.86 -15.74 -39.12
N ILE A 23 7.34 -14.64 -38.56
CA ILE A 23 7.76 -13.48 -39.35
C ILE A 23 9.29 -13.44 -39.25
N SER A 24 9.95 -13.94 -40.29
CA SER A 24 11.38 -13.77 -40.48
C SER A 24 11.65 -12.43 -41.18
N SER A 25 12.70 -11.75 -40.71
CA SER A 25 13.70 -10.96 -41.47
C SER A 25 13.24 -10.07 -42.64
N ALA A 26 13.54 -8.77 -42.56
CA ALA A 26 14.73 -8.18 -43.19
C ALA A 26 14.63 -6.65 -43.26
N SER A 27 15.67 -5.97 -42.78
CA SER A 27 15.96 -4.58 -43.11
C SER A 27 16.42 -4.48 -44.56
N LYS A 28 15.82 -3.59 -45.36
CA LYS A 28 16.44 -3.11 -46.61
C LYS A 28 16.05 -1.67 -46.90
N VAL A 29 17.09 -0.83 -46.89
CA VAL A 29 17.15 0.55 -47.37
C VAL A 29 16.86 0.58 -48.88
N LEU A 30 16.06 1.55 -49.35
CA LEU A 30 16.19 2.31 -50.62
C LEU A 30 15.02 3.30 -50.74
N GLY A 31 15.32 4.55 -51.15
CA GLY A 31 14.38 5.67 -51.19
C GLY A 31 13.46 5.74 -52.42
N GLY A 32 12.66 6.81 -52.49
CA GLY A 32 11.94 7.21 -53.70
C GLY A 32 10.47 7.59 -53.51
N SER A 33 10.21 8.91 -53.49
CA SER A 33 9.07 9.65 -54.06
C SER A 33 7.62 9.12 -53.99
N SER A 34 6.80 9.86 -53.25
CA SER A 34 5.46 10.40 -53.59
C SER A 34 4.45 9.54 -54.39
N GLY A 35 3.28 9.34 -53.79
CA GLY A 35 2.04 9.13 -54.54
C GLY A 35 1.04 8.19 -53.87
N LEU A 36 0.06 8.79 -53.20
CA LEU A 36 -1.37 8.46 -53.32
C LEU A 36 -1.73 6.97 -53.51
N PHE A 37 -2.16 6.26 -52.46
CA PHE A 37 -3.30 5.32 -52.49
C PHE A 37 -3.61 4.78 -51.08
N GLY A 38 -4.85 5.01 -50.64
CA GLY A 38 -5.73 3.99 -50.06
C GLY A 38 -5.31 3.29 -48.77
N GLY A 39 -5.93 3.69 -47.66
CA GLY A 39 -6.04 2.85 -46.48
C GLY A 39 -6.42 3.63 -45.24
N HIS A 40 -7.71 3.92 -45.06
CA HIS A 40 -8.25 4.17 -43.73
C HIS A 40 -8.13 2.88 -42.91
N ALA A 41 -6.91 2.56 -42.46
CA ALA A 41 -6.72 1.76 -41.28
C ALA A 41 -7.20 2.67 -40.14
N SER A 42 -8.49 2.57 -39.83
CA SER A 42 -8.99 2.90 -38.50
C SER A 42 -8.15 2.07 -37.54
N GLN A 43 -7.07 2.66 -37.05
CA GLN A 43 -6.48 2.27 -35.79
C GLN A 43 -7.63 2.34 -34.80
N LEU A 44 -8.29 1.20 -34.57
CA LEU A 44 -8.94 0.93 -33.32
C LEU A 44 -7.82 1.02 -32.29
N GLN A 45 -7.54 2.25 -31.87
CA GLN A 45 -6.87 2.53 -30.63
C GLN A 45 -7.77 1.88 -29.59
N LEU A 46 -7.44 0.63 -29.25
CA LEU A 46 -7.81 0.04 -27.98
C LEU A 46 -7.24 1.01 -26.95
N GLN A 47 -8.02 2.01 -26.57
CA GLN A 47 -7.76 2.80 -25.39
C GLN A 47 -7.71 1.76 -24.28
N GLN A 48 -6.51 1.36 -23.89
CA GLN A 48 -6.30 0.59 -22.68
C GLN A 48 -6.91 1.45 -21.58
N GLN A 49 -8.11 1.09 -21.16
CA GLN A 49 -8.81 1.75 -20.09
C GLN A 49 -7.90 1.59 -18.87
N GLN A 50 -7.16 2.65 -18.55
CA GLN A 50 -6.20 2.59 -17.45
C GLN A 50 -6.98 2.22 -16.20
N GLN A 51 -6.51 1.20 -15.49
CA GLN A 51 -7.10 0.78 -14.24
C GLN A 51 -7.19 1.98 -13.28
N GLN A 52 -8.40 2.44 -12.99
CA GLN A 52 -8.64 3.46 -11.97
C GLN A 52 -8.63 2.80 -10.59
N ARG A 53 -7.87 3.38 -9.66
CA ARG A 53 -7.77 2.90 -8.28
C ARG A 53 -8.43 3.92 -7.37
N ASN A 54 -9.69 3.69 -7.04
CA ASN A 54 -10.50 4.60 -6.23
C ASN A 54 -10.48 4.24 -4.74
N LEU A 55 -9.74 3.19 -4.35
CA LEU A 55 -9.66 2.73 -2.96
C LEU A 55 -8.40 3.27 -2.30
N SER A 56 -8.57 3.93 -1.16
CA SER A 56 -7.48 4.28 -0.24
C SER A 56 -7.86 3.80 1.15
N LEU A 57 -6.99 3.01 1.76
CA LEU A 57 -7.18 2.48 3.10
C LEU A 57 -6.18 3.12 4.05
N HIS A 58 -6.63 3.37 5.28
CA HIS A 58 -5.72 3.76 6.35
C HIS A 58 -4.82 2.59 6.78
N GLU A 59 -3.73 2.91 7.48
CA GLU A 59 -2.77 1.92 7.97
C GLU A 59 -3.46 0.91 8.88
N TYR A 60 -4.29 1.37 9.82
CA TYR A 60 -4.96 0.47 10.76
C TYR A 60 -5.90 -0.53 10.06
N MET A 61 -6.60 -0.10 9.01
CA MET A 61 -7.48 -0.96 8.20
C MET A 61 -6.66 -2.00 7.43
N SER A 62 -5.58 -1.55 6.80
CA SER A 62 -4.67 -2.43 6.06
C SER A 62 -4.03 -3.48 6.97
N ILE A 63 -3.62 -3.07 8.18
CA ILE A 63 -3.13 -3.98 9.22
C ILE A 63 -4.20 -5.00 9.65
N GLY A 64 -5.46 -4.57 9.79
CA GLY A 64 -6.59 -5.46 10.07
C GLY A 64 -6.74 -6.56 9.02
N LEU A 65 -6.71 -6.19 7.73
CA LEU A 65 -6.80 -7.16 6.63
C LEU A 65 -5.62 -8.15 6.63
N LEU A 66 -4.40 -7.67 6.91
CA LEU A 66 -3.22 -8.55 7.03
C LEU A 66 -3.38 -9.52 8.21
N LYS A 67 -3.90 -9.04 9.35
CA LYS A 67 -4.15 -9.86 10.54
C LYS A 67 -5.19 -10.95 10.27
N GLU A 68 -6.29 -10.61 9.60
CA GLU A 68 -7.34 -11.56 9.19
C GLU A 68 -6.80 -12.64 8.25
N ALA A 69 -5.84 -12.30 7.40
CA ALA A 69 -5.13 -13.23 6.53
C ALA A 69 -4.05 -14.07 7.27
N GLY A 70 -3.92 -13.95 8.60
CA GLY A 70 -2.95 -14.70 9.40
C GLY A 70 -1.52 -14.16 9.35
N ILE A 71 -1.30 -12.95 8.83
CA ILE A 71 0.01 -12.32 8.79
C ILE A 71 0.29 -11.70 10.16
N SER A 72 1.49 -11.96 10.70
CA SER A 72 1.93 -11.37 11.96
C SER A 72 2.07 -9.85 11.82
N VAL A 73 1.25 -9.11 12.56
CA VAL A 73 1.27 -7.65 12.62
C VAL A 73 1.41 -7.16 14.07
N PRO A 74 1.92 -5.93 14.29
CA PRO A 74 1.94 -5.36 15.63
C PRO A 74 0.55 -5.21 16.21
N VAL A 75 0.40 -5.47 17.51
CA VAL A 75 -0.83 -5.18 18.24
C VAL A 75 -1.01 -3.67 18.33
N GLY A 76 -2.19 -3.20 17.93
CA GLY A 76 -2.55 -1.79 18.03
C GLY A 76 -4.03 -1.56 17.78
N LEU A 77 -4.50 -0.40 18.22
CA LEU A 77 -5.89 0.04 18.12
C LEU A 77 -5.94 1.50 17.67
N VAL A 78 -7.05 1.89 17.06
CA VAL A 78 -7.29 3.26 16.62
C VAL A 78 -7.92 4.07 17.76
N ALA A 79 -7.65 5.37 17.79
CA ALA A 79 -8.30 6.32 18.68
C ALA A 79 -8.67 7.59 17.90
N SER A 80 -9.86 8.12 18.19
CA SER A 80 -10.44 9.33 17.59
C SER A 80 -10.47 10.52 18.54
N SER A 81 -10.10 10.33 19.82
CA SER A 81 -9.88 11.39 20.79
C SER A 81 -8.62 11.14 21.63
N SER A 82 -8.16 12.16 22.36
CA SER A 82 -7.04 12.04 23.31
C SER A 82 -7.37 11.07 24.46
N GLU A 83 -8.61 11.06 24.93
CA GLU A 83 -9.08 10.20 26.01
C GLU A 83 -9.19 8.75 25.55
N GLU A 84 -9.63 8.53 24.32
CA GLU A 84 -9.61 7.20 23.70
C GLU A 84 -8.18 6.72 23.50
N ALA A 85 -7.26 7.60 23.11
CA ALA A 85 -5.84 7.29 23.00
C ALA A 85 -5.25 6.84 24.34
N TYR A 86 -5.62 7.49 25.44
CA TYR A 86 -5.25 7.08 26.79
C TYR A 86 -5.77 5.68 27.14
N ALA A 87 -7.06 5.43 26.89
CA ALA A 87 -7.71 4.15 27.18
C ALA A 87 -7.09 3.01 26.35
N VAL A 88 -6.84 3.24 25.06
CA VAL A 88 -6.17 2.31 24.16
C VAL A 88 -4.75 2.00 24.64
N ALA A 89 -3.97 3.02 25.01
CA ALA A 89 -2.62 2.82 25.52
C ALA A 89 -2.61 1.95 26.79
N LYS A 90 -3.56 2.20 27.71
CA LYS A 90 -3.78 1.33 28.89
C LYS A 90 -4.17 -0.09 28.51
N GLN A 91 -5.05 -0.26 27.54
CA GLN A 91 -5.51 -1.57 27.08
C GLN A 91 -4.37 -2.40 26.46
N ILE A 92 -3.47 -1.77 25.72
CA ILE A 92 -2.28 -2.43 25.16
C ILE A 92 -1.34 -2.87 26.29
N GLY A 93 -1.29 -2.12 27.41
CA GLY A 93 -0.57 -2.51 28.62
C GLY A 93 0.96 -2.50 28.49
N SER A 94 1.50 -1.93 27.40
CA SER A 94 2.94 -1.78 27.18
C SER A 94 3.41 -0.37 27.57
N LYS A 95 4.61 -0.27 28.13
CA LYS A 95 5.30 1.01 28.33
C LYS A 95 6.01 1.50 27.08
N ASP A 96 6.13 0.69 26.04
CA ASP A 96 6.80 1.06 24.79
C ASP A 96 5.77 1.05 23.66
N LEU A 97 5.26 2.24 23.34
CA LEU A 97 4.18 2.44 22.38
C LEU A 97 4.61 3.41 21.27
N VAL A 98 3.87 3.36 20.16
CA VAL A 98 4.02 4.29 19.05
C VAL A 98 2.65 4.86 18.70
N VAL A 99 2.52 6.18 18.71
CA VAL A 99 1.36 6.93 18.20
C VAL A 99 1.63 7.31 16.74
N LYS A 100 0.76 6.86 15.83
CA LYS A 100 0.88 7.09 14.39
C LYS A 100 -0.34 7.82 13.84
N ALA A 101 -0.12 9.00 13.28
CA ALA A 101 -1.15 9.79 12.62
C ALA A 101 -1.81 9.01 11.47
N GLN A 102 -3.14 8.88 11.46
CA GLN A 102 -3.88 8.24 10.38
C GLN A 102 -4.25 9.26 9.31
N VAL A 103 -3.37 9.41 8.33
CA VAL A 103 -3.52 10.32 7.19
C VAL A 103 -3.20 9.55 5.91
N LEU A 104 -4.02 9.73 4.86
CA LEU A 104 -3.80 9.16 3.53
C LEU A 104 -2.71 9.92 2.76
N ALA A 105 -1.50 9.88 3.31
CA ALA A 105 -0.28 10.40 2.70
C ALA A 105 0.94 9.68 3.30
N GLY A 106 1.96 9.50 2.48
CA GLY A 106 3.29 9.05 2.90
C GLY A 106 4.12 10.18 3.53
N GLY A 107 5.30 9.84 4.03
CA GLY A 107 6.23 10.82 4.61
C GLY A 107 5.82 11.35 5.99
N ARG A 108 4.84 10.74 6.66
CA ARG A 108 4.31 11.14 7.98
C ARG A 108 5.39 11.36 9.03
N GLY A 109 6.37 10.46 9.13
CA GLY A 109 7.45 10.54 10.13
C GLY A 109 8.30 11.82 10.05
N LYS A 110 8.44 12.40 8.85
CA LYS A 110 9.18 13.66 8.62
C LYS A 110 8.25 14.86 8.45
N GLY A 111 6.94 14.67 8.57
CA GLY A 111 5.96 15.75 8.47
C GLY A 111 5.95 16.66 9.68
N THR A 112 5.19 17.74 9.61
CA THR A 112 5.00 18.68 10.72
C THR A 112 3.52 18.97 10.84
N PHE A 113 2.98 18.97 12.05
CA PHE A 113 1.61 19.39 12.29
C PHE A 113 1.50 20.90 12.37
N GLU A 114 0.31 21.38 12.01
CA GLU A 114 -0.21 22.65 12.49
C GLU A 114 -0.03 22.73 14.01
N GLY A 115 0.48 23.85 14.54
CA GLY A 115 0.86 23.97 15.96
C GLY A 115 2.30 23.52 16.30
N GLY A 116 3.08 23.05 15.31
CA GLY A 116 4.54 22.91 15.44
C GLY A 116 5.05 21.55 15.88
N LEU A 117 4.17 20.58 16.19
CA LEU A 117 4.58 19.21 16.49
C LEU A 117 5.28 18.58 15.27
N LYS A 118 6.56 18.23 15.40
CA LYS A 118 7.35 17.59 14.34
C LYS A 118 7.15 16.08 14.35
N GLY A 119 6.70 15.51 13.24
CA GLY A 119 6.60 14.07 12.99
C GLY A 119 5.23 13.48 13.33
N GLY A 120 4.64 12.78 12.36
CA GLY A 120 3.39 12.02 12.49
C GLY A 120 3.54 10.59 13.01
N VAL A 121 4.73 10.22 13.49
CA VAL A 121 5.02 8.95 14.14
C VAL A 121 5.85 9.25 15.38
N LYS A 122 5.31 8.95 16.56
CA LYS A 122 5.91 9.31 17.85
C LYS A 122 5.99 8.10 18.75
N ILE A 123 7.17 7.88 19.33
CA ILE A 123 7.35 6.92 20.42
C ILE A 123 6.85 7.60 21.70
N VAL A 124 6.10 6.86 22.51
CA VAL A 124 5.60 7.30 23.81
C VAL A 124 5.81 6.21 24.84
N TYR A 125 6.06 6.61 26.10
CA TYR A 125 6.44 5.71 27.18
C TYR A 125 5.36 5.51 28.26
N SER A 126 4.22 6.18 28.11
CA SER A 126 3.10 6.10 29.04
C SER A 126 1.76 6.39 28.34
N PRO A 127 0.63 5.94 28.93
CA PRO A 127 -0.69 6.35 28.47
C PRO A 127 -0.90 7.87 28.50
N GLU A 128 -0.32 8.55 29.49
CA GLU A 128 -0.36 10.01 29.62
C GLU A 128 0.35 10.69 28.43
N GLU A 129 1.54 10.23 28.05
CA GLU A 129 2.24 10.72 26.86
C GLU A 129 1.45 10.41 25.58
N ALA A 130 0.82 9.23 25.49
CA ALA A 130 -0.02 8.88 24.35
C ALA A 130 -1.19 9.86 24.19
N ARG A 131 -1.85 10.22 25.30
CA ARG A 131 -2.91 11.24 25.32
C ARG A 131 -2.40 12.60 24.86
N ASP A 132 -1.29 13.06 25.44
CA ASP A 132 -0.76 14.41 25.22
C ASP A 132 -0.21 14.59 23.79
N ILE A 133 0.36 13.54 23.20
CA ILE A 133 0.76 13.55 21.79
C ILE A 133 -0.46 13.47 20.88
N SER A 134 -1.44 12.62 21.19
CA SER A 134 -2.65 12.47 20.37
C SER A 134 -3.49 13.74 20.36
N SER A 135 -3.55 14.47 21.48
CA SER A 135 -4.23 15.77 21.57
C SER A 135 -3.58 16.84 20.70
N GLN A 136 -2.31 16.66 20.30
CA GLN A 136 -1.58 17.53 19.36
C GLN A 136 -1.73 17.08 17.90
N MET A 137 -2.11 15.83 17.65
CA MET A 137 -2.30 15.29 16.30
C MET A 137 -3.76 15.41 15.82
N ILE A 138 -4.70 14.96 16.65
CA ILE A 138 -6.12 14.85 16.31
C ILE A 138 -6.71 16.24 16.07
N GLY A 139 -7.46 16.39 14.97
CA GLY A 139 -8.09 17.64 14.55
C GLY A 139 -7.13 18.65 13.90
N ARG A 140 -5.82 18.36 13.82
CA ARG A 140 -4.83 19.26 13.20
C ARG A 140 -4.38 18.76 11.83
N LYS A 141 -3.95 19.70 10.97
CA LYS A 141 -3.36 19.36 9.68
C LYS A 141 -1.93 18.85 9.83
N LEU A 142 -1.63 17.71 9.20
CA LEU A 142 -0.29 17.22 8.99
C LEU A 142 0.21 17.64 7.61
N TYR A 143 1.35 18.34 7.58
CA TYR A 143 2.06 18.72 6.38
C TYR A 143 3.21 17.76 6.13
N THR A 144 3.25 17.17 4.94
CA THR A 144 4.30 16.27 4.47
C THR A 144 4.78 16.71 3.10
N LYS A 145 5.89 16.15 2.63
CA LYS A 145 6.35 16.36 1.24
C LYS A 145 5.29 16.00 0.19
N GLN A 146 4.41 15.03 0.48
CA GLN A 146 3.39 14.57 -0.48
C GLN A 146 2.11 15.40 -0.43
N THR A 147 1.79 16.01 0.71
CA THR A 147 0.58 16.84 0.84
C THR A 147 0.82 18.31 0.50
N GLY A 148 2.08 18.76 0.52
CA GLY A 148 2.43 20.17 0.36
C GLY A 148 1.77 21.05 1.43
N GLU A 149 1.55 22.31 1.07
CA GLU A 149 0.96 23.35 1.92
C GLU A 149 -0.53 23.13 2.23
N ALA A 150 -1.24 22.34 1.42
CA ALA A 150 -2.63 22.01 1.70
C ALA A 150 -2.76 21.20 3.00
N GLY A 151 -1.75 20.37 3.30
CA GLY A 151 -1.78 19.44 4.42
C GLY A 151 -2.94 18.44 4.32
N ARG A 152 -3.08 17.62 5.36
CA ARG A 152 -4.25 16.75 5.53
C ARG A 152 -4.63 16.70 7.00
N ILE A 153 -5.92 16.84 7.30
CA ILE A 153 -6.40 16.73 8.68
C ILE A 153 -6.22 15.30 9.19
N CYS A 154 -5.71 15.18 10.41
CA CYS A 154 -5.59 13.91 11.12
C CYS A 154 -6.78 13.77 12.06
N ASN A 155 -7.76 12.93 11.71
CA ASN A 155 -8.94 12.73 12.57
C ASN A 155 -8.75 11.60 13.58
N GLN A 156 -7.78 10.72 13.34
CA GLN A 156 -7.55 9.52 14.13
C GLN A 156 -6.05 9.24 14.24
N VAL A 157 -5.66 8.56 15.32
CA VAL A 157 -4.31 8.02 15.51
C VAL A 157 -4.39 6.53 15.71
N PHE A 158 -3.34 5.82 15.31
CA PHE A 158 -3.16 4.40 15.58
C PHE A 158 -2.09 4.25 16.65
N ILE A 159 -2.45 3.64 17.77
CA ILE A 159 -1.54 3.36 18.87
C ILE A 159 -1.19 1.88 18.78
N CYS A 160 0.10 1.59 18.64
CA CYS A 160 0.58 0.23 18.55
C CYS A 160 1.77 0.00 19.48
N GLU A 161 1.99 -1.26 19.83
CA GLU A 161 3.24 -1.66 20.48
C GLU A 161 4.45 -1.27 19.64
N ARG A 162 5.52 -0.84 20.30
CA ARG A 162 6.79 -0.60 19.63
C ARG A 162 7.46 -1.94 19.34
N ARG A 163 7.89 -2.12 18.10
CA ARG A 163 8.79 -3.22 17.71
C ARG A 163 10.22 -2.70 17.60
N TYR A 164 11.18 -3.57 17.89
CA TYR A 164 12.61 -3.30 17.79
C TYR A 164 13.21 -4.10 16.62
N PRO A 165 13.04 -3.63 15.38
CA PRO A 165 13.59 -4.32 14.23
C PRO A 165 15.13 -4.27 14.29
N ARG A 166 15.78 -5.43 14.17
CA ARG A 166 17.24 -5.51 13.93
C ARG A 166 17.58 -5.19 12.48
N ARG A 167 16.64 -5.41 11.57
CA ARG A 167 16.71 -5.14 10.14
C ARG A 167 15.33 -4.72 9.66
N GLU A 168 15.31 -3.84 8.68
CA GLU A 168 14.10 -3.39 8.00
C GLU A 168 14.24 -3.72 6.52
N TYR A 169 13.15 -4.17 5.90
CA TYR A 169 13.12 -4.55 4.50
C TYR A 169 11.94 -3.87 3.84
N TYR A 170 12.11 -3.49 2.57
CA TYR A 170 11.00 -3.15 1.71
C TYR A 170 10.49 -4.42 1.04
N PHE A 171 9.19 -4.65 1.08
CA PHE A 171 8.54 -5.77 0.39
C PHE A 171 7.20 -5.32 -0.19
N ALA A 172 6.94 -5.68 -1.44
CA ALA A 172 5.68 -5.39 -2.11
C ALA A 172 5.29 -6.52 -3.06
N ILE A 173 3.98 -6.75 -3.16
CA ILE A 173 3.37 -7.61 -4.18
C ILE A 173 2.50 -6.71 -5.05
N THR A 174 2.71 -6.73 -6.36
CA THR A 174 1.90 -5.96 -7.31
C THR A 174 1.65 -6.76 -8.57
N MET A 175 0.68 -6.33 -9.37
CA MET A 175 0.48 -6.85 -10.72
C MET A 175 1.39 -6.10 -11.70
N GLU A 176 2.21 -6.84 -12.42
CA GLU A 176 3.09 -6.33 -13.47
C GLU A 176 2.35 -6.35 -14.82
N ARG A 177 2.50 -5.30 -15.64
CA ARG A 177 1.74 -5.10 -16.89
C ARG A 177 2.36 -5.76 -18.12
N SER A 178 3.70 -5.79 -18.23
CA SER A 178 4.44 -6.44 -19.31
C SER A 178 4.15 -7.94 -19.42
N PHE A 179 4.10 -8.68 -18.30
CA PHE A 179 3.78 -10.11 -18.29
C PHE A 179 2.40 -10.44 -17.70
N GLN A 180 1.64 -9.43 -17.26
CA GLN A 180 0.26 -9.55 -16.78
C GLN A 180 0.08 -10.51 -15.60
N GLY A 181 1.06 -10.56 -14.70
CA GLY A 181 1.05 -11.47 -13.55
C GLY A 181 1.53 -10.82 -12.24
N PRO A 182 1.46 -11.55 -11.13
CA PRO A 182 1.98 -11.06 -9.85
C PRO A 182 3.51 -10.99 -9.87
N VAL A 183 4.06 -9.91 -9.29
CA VAL A 183 5.50 -9.74 -9.05
C VAL A 183 5.76 -9.46 -7.58
N LEU A 184 6.85 -10.03 -7.06
CA LEU A 184 7.39 -9.75 -5.74
C LEU A 184 8.56 -8.79 -5.88
N ILE A 185 8.54 -7.68 -5.15
CA ILE A 185 9.61 -6.70 -5.11
C ILE A 185 10.15 -6.67 -3.68
N GLY A 186 11.46 -6.84 -3.52
CA GLY A 186 12.14 -6.83 -2.24
C GLY A 186 13.40 -5.97 -2.29
N SER A 187 13.66 -5.23 -1.22
CA SER A 187 14.95 -4.53 -1.01
C SER A 187 15.36 -4.62 0.46
N SER A 188 16.66 -4.77 0.69
CA SER A 188 17.32 -4.76 2.00
C SER A 188 18.02 -3.45 2.29
#